data_AF-A0A7S2L3N2-F1
#
_entry.id   AF-A0A7S2L3N2-F1
#
_cell.length_a   1.000
_cell.length_b   1.000
_cell.length_c   1.000
_cell.angle_alpha   90.00
_cell.angle_beta   90.00
_cell.angle_gamma   90.00
#
_symmetry.space_group_name_H-M   'P 1'
#
loop_
_entity.id
_entity.type
_entity.pdbx_description
1 polymer ?
#
loop_
_entity_poly.entity_id
_entity_poly.type
_entity_poly.pdbx_seq_one_letter_code
_entity_poly.pdbx_strand_id
1 'polypeptide(L)'
;QATGDAFADVLFGDVNPSGRLPVTFPASADEAVPICTEAQCYFTDGLYVGWRNLIGRPVAFPFGHGLSYTSFAYAWARRPSYAGAGASMSVSVQNTGGRYGREVVQLYLRYPAYASEPPRVLRGFRRTALLAPGQSETVEFDLRAGDMSIRWDCESNPMCEARTCYGDDCYTCEERMLWLTTPPGGGMSLEQARRQIVSEFP
;
A
#
# COMPACT_ATOMS: atom_id res chain seq x y z
N GLN A 1 -9.79 -29.98 -7.53
CA GLN A 1 -9.69 -31.44 -7.30
C GLN A 1 -9.11 -31.81 -5.93
N ALA A 2 -8.43 -30.91 -5.19
CA ALA A 2 -7.87 -31.20 -3.84
C ALA A 2 -8.57 -30.46 -2.68
N THR A 3 -9.81 -29.99 -2.86
CA THR A 3 -10.48 -29.13 -1.87
C THR A 3 -10.87 -29.89 -0.61
N GLY A 4 -11.27 -31.15 -0.72
CA GLY A 4 -11.63 -31.99 0.43
C GLY A 4 -10.44 -32.24 1.34
N ASP A 5 -9.33 -32.70 0.76
CA ASP A 5 -8.10 -33.00 1.51
C ASP A 5 -7.54 -31.74 2.18
N ALA A 6 -7.42 -30.63 1.44
CA ALA A 6 -6.93 -29.37 2.02
C ALA A 6 -7.83 -28.85 3.16
N PHE A 7 -9.14 -29.07 3.08
CA PHE A 7 -10.05 -28.71 4.16
C PHE A 7 -9.89 -29.61 5.37
N ALA A 8 -9.77 -30.93 5.17
CA ALA A 8 -9.54 -31.90 6.24
C ALA A 8 -8.21 -31.62 6.96
N ASP A 9 -7.13 -31.41 6.21
CA ASP A 9 -5.79 -31.10 6.75
C ASP A 9 -5.83 -29.88 7.67
N VAL A 10 -6.57 -28.84 7.28
CA VAL A 10 -6.72 -27.64 8.11
C VAL A 10 -7.63 -27.90 9.30
N LEU A 11 -8.76 -28.59 9.11
CA LEU A 11 -9.74 -28.82 10.17
C LEU A 11 -9.18 -29.70 11.30
N PHE A 12 -8.42 -30.74 10.95
CA PHE A 12 -7.78 -31.64 11.91
C PHE A 12 -6.42 -31.11 12.40
N GLY A 13 -5.92 -30.03 11.80
CA GLY A 13 -4.72 -29.34 12.26
C GLY A 13 -3.40 -29.97 11.80
N ASP A 14 -3.46 -30.86 10.81
CA ASP A 14 -2.30 -31.36 10.07
C ASP A 14 -1.58 -30.22 9.34
N VAL A 15 -2.36 -29.23 8.86
CA VAL A 15 -1.86 -27.98 8.30
C VAL A 15 -2.40 -26.78 9.09
N ASN A 16 -1.49 -25.92 9.55
CA ASN A 16 -1.86 -24.67 10.21
C ASN A 16 -2.29 -23.61 9.17
N PRO A 17 -3.51 -23.03 9.28
CA PRO A 17 -3.96 -21.98 8.38
C PRO A 17 -3.04 -20.75 8.48
N SER A 18 -2.72 -20.18 7.31
CA SER A 18 -1.81 -19.03 7.19
C SER A 18 -2.24 -18.07 6.08
N GLY A 19 -3.49 -18.17 5.62
CA GLY A 19 -4.08 -17.26 4.65
C GLY A 19 -4.41 -15.91 5.28
N ARG A 20 -4.28 -14.83 4.49
CA ARG A 20 -4.69 -13.47 4.87
C ARG A 20 -5.69 -12.96 3.85
N LEU A 21 -6.74 -12.26 4.30
CA LEU A 21 -7.78 -11.74 3.42
C LEU A 21 -7.22 -10.65 2.49
N PRO A 22 -7.37 -10.79 1.15
CA PRO A 22 -6.97 -9.77 0.19
C PRO A 22 -8.02 -8.66 0.01
N VAL A 23 -9.16 -8.77 0.70
CA VAL A 23 -10.27 -7.81 0.68
C VAL A 23 -10.83 -7.64 2.10
N THR A 24 -11.57 -6.55 2.33
CA THR A 24 -12.32 -6.38 3.58
C THR A 24 -13.74 -6.88 3.39
N PHE A 25 -14.25 -7.58 4.41
CA PHE A 25 -15.64 -8.00 4.48
C PHE A 25 -16.40 -6.95 5.31
N PRO A 26 -17.30 -6.16 4.70
CA PRO A 26 -18.02 -5.10 5.39
C PRO A 26 -18.93 -5.66 6.50
N ALA A 27 -19.37 -4.83 7.44
CA ALA A 27 -20.25 -5.27 8.50
C ALA A 27 -21.68 -5.56 8.00
N SER A 28 -22.10 -4.89 6.92
CA SER A 28 -23.38 -5.12 6.25
C SER A 28 -23.25 -4.93 4.73
N ALA A 29 -24.28 -5.34 3.98
CA ALA A 29 -24.32 -5.17 2.53
C ALA A 29 -24.33 -3.69 2.11
N ASP A 30 -24.92 -2.80 2.93
CA ASP A 30 -25.00 -1.36 2.65
C ASP A 30 -23.64 -0.65 2.73
N GLU A 31 -22.66 -1.27 3.40
CA GLU A 31 -21.28 -0.77 3.47
C GLU A 31 -20.36 -1.38 2.39
N ALA A 32 -20.88 -2.29 1.56
CA ALA A 32 -20.14 -2.80 0.43
C ALA A 32 -19.94 -1.71 -0.63
N VAL A 33 -18.93 -1.90 -1.49
CA VAL A 33 -18.71 -1.00 -2.63
C VAL A 33 -19.96 -1.03 -3.52
N PRO A 34 -20.59 0.12 -3.82
CA PRO A 34 -21.80 0.14 -4.61
C PRO A 34 -21.52 -0.39 -6.01
N ILE A 35 -22.45 -1.21 -6.52
CA ILE A 35 -22.40 -1.71 -7.89
C ILE A 35 -23.02 -0.64 -8.79
N CYS A 36 -22.23 -0.06 -9.68
CA CYS A 36 -22.73 0.78 -10.74
C CYS A 36 -23.43 -0.10 -11.80
N THR A 37 -24.65 0.28 -12.16
CA THR A 37 -25.49 -0.48 -13.12
C THR A 37 -25.76 0.28 -14.41
N GLU A 38 -25.27 1.51 -14.48
CA GLU A 38 -25.36 2.41 -15.63
C GLU A 38 -24.33 2.07 -16.71
N ALA A 39 -24.56 2.54 -17.94
CA ALA A 39 -23.61 2.40 -19.04
C ALA A 39 -22.31 3.20 -18.81
N GLN A 40 -22.35 4.21 -17.94
CA GLN A 40 -21.20 5.03 -17.55
C GLN A 40 -21.15 5.16 -16.02
N CYS A 41 -19.99 4.83 -15.44
CA CYS A 41 -19.76 4.82 -14.00
C CYS A 41 -18.67 5.82 -13.64
N TYR A 42 -18.97 6.71 -12.70
CA TYR A 42 -18.00 7.66 -12.17
C TYR A 42 -17.47 7.16 -10.82
N PHE A 43 -16.16 6.91 -10.74
CA PHE A 43 -15.51 6.48 -9.51
C PHE A 43 -15.13 7.68 -8.65
N THR A 44 -16.09 8.16 -7.86
CA THR A 44 -15.91 9.33 -6.97
C THR A 44 -15.06 9.03 -5.73
N ASP A 45 -14.83 7.76 -5.42
CA ASP A 45 -14.09 7.32 -4.23
C ASP A 45 -12.58 7.60 -4.29
N GLY A 46 -12.04 7.93 -5.48
CA GLY A 46 -10.63 8.25 -5.66
C GLY A 46 -9.69 7.13 -5.16
N LEU A 47 -8.81 7.46 -4.21
CA LEU A 47 -7.89 6.49 -3.58
C LEU A 47 -8.54 5.66 -2.46
N TYR A 48 -9.73 6.05 -2.00
CA TYR A 48 -10.45 5.43 -0.89
C TYR A 48 -11.33 4.28 -1.40
N VAL A 49 -10.73 3.32 -2.11
CA VAL A 49 -11.45 2.15 -2.65
C VAL A 49 -11.22 0.91 -1.77
N GLY A 50 -12.30 0.15 -1.56
CA GLY A 50 -12.29 -1.10 -0.82
C GLY A 50 -11.84 -0.91 0.63
N TRP A 51 -10.83 -1.68 1.07
CA TRP A 51 -10.37 -1.66 2.45
C TRP A 51 -9.85 -0.30 2.91
N ARG A 52 -9.36 0.54 1.99
CA ARG A 52 -8.86 1.89 2.29
C ARG A 52 -9.94 2.83 2.80
N ASN A 53 -11.19 2.68 2.33
CA ASN A 53 -12.35 3.43 2.80
C ASN A 53 -12.87 2.96 4.17
N LEU A 54 -12.52 1.73 4.54
CA LEU A 54 -13.05 1.05 5.71
C LEU A 54 -12.07 1.05 6.90
N ILE A 55 -10.92 1.70 6.76
CA ILE A 55 -9.94 1.82 7.85
C ILE A 55 -10.56 2.63 9.00
N GLY A 56 -10.62 2.02 10.20
CA GLY A 56 -11.16 2.66 11.39
C GLY A 56 -12.68 2.54 11.53
N ARG A 57 -13.35 1.89 10.58
CA ARG A 57 -14.78 1.56 10.65
C ARG A 57 -14.98 0.13 11.19
N PRO A 58 -16.13 -0.16 11.81
CA PRO A 58 -16.48 -1.54 12.15
C PRO A 58 -16.66 -2.35 10.87
N VAL A 59 -16.02 -3.52 10.79
CA VAL A 59 -16.09 -4.45 9.66
C VAL A 59 -16.16 -5.88 10.19
N ALA A 60 -16.75 -6.81 9.44
CA ALA A 60 -16.79 -8.20 9.84
C ALA A 60 -15.38 -8.81 9.87
N PHE A 61 -14.61 -8.59 8.79
CA PHE A 61 -13.20 -8.98 8.75
C PHE A 61 -12.37 -7.95 7.96
N PRO A 62 -11.32 -7.35 8.57
CA PRO A 62 -10.50 -6.36 7.88
C PRO A 62 -9.57 -6.99 6.85
N PHE A 63 -9.09 -6.18 5.92
CA PHE A 63 -8.01 -6.55 5.01
C PHE A 63 -6.78 -7.05 5.80
N GLY A 64 -6.13 -8.09 5.28
CA GLY A 64 -4.98 -8.70 5.93
C GLY A 64 -5.32 -9.54 7.16
N HIS A 65 -6.61 -9.70 7.53
CA HIS A 65 -7.02 -10.58 8.61
C HIS A 65 -6.82 -12.05 8.26
N GLY A 66 -6.49 -12.85 9.27
CA GLY A 66 -6.33 -14.30 9.17
C GLY A 66 -5.95 -14.86 10.54
N LEU A 67 -6.44 -16.05 10.87
CA LEU A 67 -6.08 -16.72 12.11
C LEU A 67 -5.06 -17.82 11.84
N SER A 68 -4.35 -18.20 12.89
CA SER A 68 -3.41 -19.32 12.90
C SER A 68 -3.66 -20.14 14.16
N TYR A 69 -3.34 -21.42 14.12
CA TYR A 69 -3.34 -22.30 15.30
C TYR A 69 -2.13 -22.09 16.21
N THR A 70 -1.24 -21.15 15.86
CA THR A 70 -0.13 -20.71 16.70
C THR A 70 -0.14 -19.19 16.82
N SER A 71 0.65 -18.66 17.75
CA SER A 71 0.83 -17.22 17.95
C SER A 71 2.20 -16.78 17.48
N PHE A 72 2.30 -15.52 17.02
CA PHE A 72 3.56 -14.91 16.62
C PHE A 72 3.81 -13.62 17.39
N ALA A 73 5.06 -13.41 17.80
CA ALA A 73 5.53 -12.16 18.37
C ALA A 73 6.41 -11.43 17.35
N TYR A 74 6.28 -10.10 17.33
CA TYR A 74 7.02 -9.22 16.44
C TYR A 74 7.95 -8.34 17.25
N ALA A 75 9.20 -8.22 16.79
CA ALA A 75 10.17 -7.29 17.34
C ALA A 75 10.95 -6.61 16.22
N TRP A 76 11.33 -5.36 16.40
CA TRP A 76 12.23 -4.69 15.45
C TRP A 76 13.60 -5.37 15.49
N ALA A 77 14.04 -5.92 14.36
CA ALA A 77 15.43 -6.34 14.16
C ALA A 77 16.28 -5.14 13.72
N ARG A 78 15.74 -4.33 12.80
CA ARG A 78 16.25 -3.00 12.43
C ARG A 78 15.08 -2.04 12.28
N ARG A 79 15.04 -1.01 13.13
CA ARG A 79 14.07 0.09 12.96
C ARG A 79 14.27 0.78 11.60
N PRO A 80 13.23 1.43 11.05
CA PRO A 80 13.34 2.13 9.78
C PRO A 80 14.51 3.11 9.77
N SER A 81 15.42 2.92 8.83
CA SER A 81 16.46 3.90 8.47
C SER A 81 16.15 4.46 7.10
N TYR A 82 16.38 5.76 6.94
CA TYR A 82 16.17 6.46 5.67
C TYR A 82 17.54 6.67 5.01
N ALA A 83 17.65 6.30 3.74
CA ALA A 83 18.85 6.46 2.95
C ALA A 83 18.48 7.12 1.62
N GLY A 84 18.89 8.38 1.44
CA GLY A 84 18.39 9.21 0.34
C GLY A 84 16.88 9.30 0.37
N ALA A 85 16.23 8.99 -0.75
CA ALA A 85 14.78 8.95 -0.88
C ALA A 85 14.15 7.58 -0.56
N GLY A 86 14.91 6.60 -0.05
CA GLY A 86 14.45 5.26 0.29
C GLY A 86 14.41 5.00 1.80
N ALA A 87 13.79 3.89 2.22
CA ALA A 87 13.80 3.43 3.60
C ALA A 87 14.04 1.93 3.69
N SER A 88 14.83 1.49 4.68
CA SER A 88 15.10 0.08 4.94
C SER A 88 14.75 -0.28 6.37
N MET A 89 14.20 -1.47 6.59
CA MET A 89 13.81 -1.94 7.92
C MET A 89 13.75 -3.47 7.95
N SER A 90 13.84 -4.04 9.15
CA SER A 90 13.63 -5.47 9.32
C SER A 90 12.94 -5.79 10.64
N VAL A 91 12.10 -6.83 10.60
CA VAL A 91 11.28 -7.27 11.73
C VAL A 91 11.59 -8.73 11.99
N SER A 92 11.95 -9.05 13.23
CA SER A 92 12.03 -10.43 13.70
C SER A 92 10.63 -10.91 14.05
N VAL A 93 10.27 -12.06 13.51
CA VAL A 93 9.01 -12.75 13.79
C VAL A 93 9.34 -14.06 14.47
N GLN A 94 8.84 -14.24 15.69
CA GLN A 94 9.01 -15.46 16.46
C GLN A 94 7.69 -16.21 16.56
N ASN A 95 7.70 -17.51 16.32
CA ASN A 95 6.58 -18.38 16.68
C ASN A 95 6.61 -18.63 18.19
N THR A 96 5.62 -18.11 18.91
CA THR A 96 5.53 -18.21 20.38
C THR A 96 4.53 -19.25 20.85
N GLY A 97 3.78 -19.88 19.93
CA GLY A 97 2.84 -20.92 20.27
C GLY A 97 3.43 -22.33 20.17
N GLY A 98 2.59 -23.35 20.40
CA GLY A 98 3.01 -24.75 20.47
C GLY A 98 2.94 -25.52 19.15
N ARG A 99 2.62 -24.87 18.02
CA ARG A 99 2.47 -25.53 16.70
C ARG A 99 3.34 -24.88 15.65
N TYR A 100 3.75 -25.67 14.64
CA TYR A 100 4.37 -25.11 13.45
C TYR A 100 3.42 -24.14 12.75
N GLY A 101 3.95 -23.06 12.19
CA GLY A 101 3.13 -22.07 11.51
C GLY A 101 3.90 -21.16 10.57
N ARG A 102 3.17 -20.47 9.70
CA ARG A 102 3.68 -19.44 8.81
C ARG A 102 2.95 -18.14 9.07
N GLU A 103 3.67 -17.04 9.05
CA GLU A 103 3.14 -15.71 9.24
C GLU A 103 3.34 -14.87 7.96
N VAL A 104 2.41 -13.96 7.69
CA VAL A 104 2.50 -12.97 6.61
C VAL A 104 2.68 -11.60 7.24
N VAL A 105 3.92 -11.13 7.27
CA VAL A 105 4.28 -9.80 7.74
C VAL A 105 3.84 -8.77 6.71
N GLN A 106 3.09 -7.75 7.14
CA GLN A 106 2.55 -6.71 6.27
C GLN A 106 3.09 -5.35 6.72
N LEU A 107 3.66 -4.59 5.78
CA LEU A 107 4.21 -3.26 5.98
C LEU A 107 3.25 -2.20 5.39
N TYR A 108 2.76 -1.34 6.27
CA TYR A 108 1.88 -0.23 5.92
C TYR A 108 2.57 1.11 6.15
N LEU A 109 2.42 2.03 5.19
CA LEU A 109 2.78 3.43 5.36
C LEU A 109 1.58 4.26 5.78
N ARG A 110 1.82 5.29 6.59
CA ARG A 110 0.88 6.37 6.84
C ARG A 110 1.53 7.66 6.39
N TYR A 111 0.82 8.40 5.55
CA TYR A 111 1.27 9.68 5.03
C TYR A 111 0.84 10.84 5.95
N PRO A 112 1.53 11.99 5.87
CA PRO A 112 1.07 13.22 6.49
C PRO A 112 -0.30 13.65 5.98
N ALA A 113 -1.08 14.36 6.81
CA ALA A 113 -2.46 14.73 6.47
C ALA A 113 -2.59 15.56 5.17
N TYR A 114 -1.60 16.40 4.86
CA TYR A 114 -1.61 17.22 3.64
C TYR A 114 -1.53 16.40 2.34
N ALA A 115 -1.08 15.14 2.41
CA ALA A 115 -0.97 14.28 1.24
C ALA A 115 -2.33 13.80 0.72
N SER A 116 -3.41 13.95 1.49
CA SER A 116 -4.76 13.44 1.15
C SER A 116 -4.80 11.94 0.81
N GLU A 117 -3.81 11.18 1.27
CA GLU A 117 -3.68 9.74 1.07
C GLU A 117 -4.49 8.95 2.11
N PRO A 118 -4.89 7.70 1.79
CA PRO A 118 -5.57 6.82 2.72
C PRO A 118 -4.79 6.62 4.04
N PRO A 119 -5.49 6.40 5.18
CA PRO A 119 -4.86 6.34 6.50
C PRO A 119 -3.72 5.33 6.64
N ARG A 120 -3.77 4.22 5.89
CA ARG A 120 -2.71 3.22 5.76
C ARG A 120 -2.66 2.72 4.33
N VAL A 121 -1.46 2.57 3.79
CA VAL A 121 -1.22 2.03 2.44
C VAL A 121 -0.25 0.86 2.54
N LEU A 122 -0.67 -0.33 2.11
CA LEU A 122 0.21 -1.49 2.06
C LEU A 122 1.32 -1.25 1.02
N ARG A 123 2.58 -1.35 1.44
CA ARG A 123 3.75 -1.20 0.55
C ARG A 123 4.61 -2.46 0.45
N GLY A 124 4.48 -3.37 1.40
CA GLY A 124 5.18 -4.64 1.33
C GLY A 124 4.47 -5.71 2.13
N PHE A 125 4.63 -6.95 1.70
CA PHE A 125 4.34 -8.10 2.52
C PHE A 125 5.33 -9.22 2.23
N ARG A 126 5.56 -10.06 3.23
CA ARG A 126 6.45 -11.22 3.14
C ARG A 126 5.88 -12.34 3.98
N ARG A 127 5.92 -13.56 3.45
CA ARG A 127 5.53 -14.76 4.18
C ARG A 127 6.79 -15.44 4.71
N THR A 128 6.78 -15.80 5.99
CA THR A 128 7.88 -16.51 6.62
C THR A 128 8.01 -17.94 6.07
N ALA A 129 9.17 -18.54 6.29
CA ALA A 129 9.35 -19.98 6.34
C ALA A 129 8.39 -20.63 7.35
N LEU A 130 8.33 -21.97 7.34
CA LEU A 130 7.57 -22.72 8.33
C LEU A 130 8.39 -22.68 9.63
N LEU A 131 7.88 -21.97 10.63
CA LEU A 131 8.57 -21.77 11.89
C LEU A 131 8.13 -22.84 12.89
N ALA A 132 9.09 -23.55 13.47
CA ALA A 132 8.87 -24.38 14.66
C ALA A 132 8.51 -23.51 15.88
N PRO A 133 7.86 -24.08 16.92
CA PRO A 133 7.71 -23.42 18.22
C PRO A 133 9.05 -22.85 18.72
N GLY A 134 9.07 -21.56 19.08
CA GLY A 134 10.26 -20.83 19.54
C GLY A 134 11.18 -20.31 18.43
N GLN A 135 11.04 -20.80 17.19
CA GLN A 135 11.88 -20.37 16.06
C GLN A 135 11.53 -18.94 15.63
N SER A 136 12.57 -18.20 15.21
CA SER A 136 12.43 -16.84 14.70
C SER A 136 12.98 -16.73 13.27
N GLU A 137 12.41 -15.82 12.50
CA GLU A 137 12.90 -15.41 11.18
C GLU A 137 12.90 -13.88 11.08
N THR A 138 13.94 -13.33 10.46
CA THR A 138 14.03 -11.89 10.19
C THR A 138 13.52 -11.63 8.79
N VAL A 139 12.51 -10.78 8.69
CA VAL A 139 11.90 -10.33 7.45
C VAL A 139 12.39 -8.91 7.14
N GLU A 140 12.89 -8.72 5.92
CA GLU A 140 13.42 -7.44 5.47
C GLU A 140 12.47 -6.74 4.49
N PHE A 141 12.41 -5.41 4.62
CA PHE A 141 11.70 -4.53 3.70
C PHE A 141 12.59 -3.37 3.29
N ASP A 142 12.68 -3.19 1.97
CA ASP A 142 13.32 -2.04 1.34
C ASP A 142 12.27 -1.30 0.52
N LEU A 143 12.04 -0.04 0.89
CA LEU A 143 11.16 0.88 0.21
C LEU A 143 11.99 1.82 -0.66
N ARG A 144 11.60 1.91 -1.93
CA ARG A 144 12.17 2.87 -2.89
C ARG A 144 11.46 4.21 -2.75
N ALA A 145 12.03 5.23 -3.39
CA ALA A 145 11.41 6.56 -3.45
C ALA A 145 9.96 6.52 -3.96
N GLY A 146 9.68 5.74 -5.00
CA GLY A 146 8.32 5.57 -5.53
C GLY A 146 7.35 4.84 -4.60
N ASP A 147 7.86 4.05 -3.65
CA ASP A 147 7.00 3.41 -2.63
C ASP A 147 6.57 4.40 -1.55
N MET A 148 7.34 5.47 -1.37
CA MET A 148 7.09 6.52 -0.39
C MET A 148 6.61 7.83 -1.03
N SER A 149 6.55 7.91 -2.36
CA SER A 149 5.96 9.05 -3.04
C SER A 149 4.45 9.04 -2.84
N ILE A 150 3.91 10.25 -2.76
CA ILE A 150 2.48 10.51 -2.87
C ILE A 150 2.19 10.78 -4.34
N ARG A 151 1.04 10.33 -4.84
CA ARG A 151 0.71 10.55 -6.25
C ARG A 151 0.73 12.06 -6.54
N TRP A 152 1.48 12.41 -7.57
CA TRP A 152 1.75 13.78 -8.00
C TRP A 152 0.44 14.43 -8.49
N ASP A 153 -0.12 15.32 -7.69
CA ASP A 153 -1.00 16.37 -8.18
C ASP A 153 -0.21 17.68 -8.13
N CYS A 154 0.02 18.26 -9.30
CA CYS A 154 0.71 19.54 -9.45
C CYS A 154 0.00 20.70 -8.73
N GLU A 155 -1.26 20.52 -8.32
CA GLU A 155 -2.08 21.56 -7.69
C GLU A 155 -2.07 21.51 -6.16
N SER A 156 -1.75 20.36 -5.54
CA SER A 156 -1.97 20.17 -4.10
C SER A 156 -0.75 19.67 -3.32
N ASN A 157 0.40 19.45 -3.96
CA ASN A 157 1.57 18.91 -3.29
C ASN A 157 2.57 20.01 -2.86
N PRO A 158 2.93 20.15 -1.57
CA PRO A 158 4.00 21.06 -1.14
C PRO A 158 5.39 20.68 -1.69
N MET A 159 5.58 19.49 -2.27
CA MET A 159 6.77 19.17 -3.07
C MET A 159 6.79 19.77 -4.48
N CYS A 160 5.72 20.44 -4.93
CA CYS A 160 5.74 21.24 -6.16
C CYS A 160 6.70 22.44 -6.09
N GLU A 161 7.19 22.79 -4.88
CA GLU A 161 8.23 23.80 -4.67
C GLU A 161 9.65 23.27 -4.94
N ALA A 162 9.86 21.94 -5.01
CA ALA A 162 11.16 21.38 -5.30
C ALA A 162 11.46 21.48 -6.82
N ARG A 163 12.53 22.20 -7.17
CA ARG A 163 12.98 22.31 -8.57
C ARG A 163 13.39 20.94 -9.11
N THR A 164 12.80 20.56 -10.23
CA THR A 164 13.19 19.40 -11.03
C THR A 164 14.00 19.87 -12.24
N CYS A 165 15.15 19.25 -12.49
CA CYS A 165 16.04 19.63 -13.58
C CYS A 165 16.00 18.62 -14.74
N TYR A 166 15.98 19.13 -15.97
CA TYR A 166 16.12 18.35 -17.19
C TYR A 166 17.18 19.02 -18.08
N GLY A 167 18.38 18.45 -18.13
CA GLY A 167 19.55 19.13 -18.69
C GLY A 167 19.99 20.29 -17.80
N ASP A 168 20.27 21.45 -18.40
CA ASP A 168 20.65 22.68 -17.70
C ASP A 168 19.45 23.47 -17.15
N ASP A 169 18.24 23.05 -17.50
CA ASP A 169 17.01 23.75 -17.15
C ASP A 169 16.36 23.14 -15.91
N CYS A 170 16.20 23.95 -14.86
CA CYS A 170 15.54 23.55 -13.61
C CYS A 170 14.26 24.35 -13.41
N TYR A 171 13.13 23.65 -13.31
CA TYR A 171 11.81 24.25 -13.11
C TYR A 171 11.10 23.59 -11.93
N THR A 172 10.38 24.39 -11.15
CA THR A 172 9.26 23.91 -10.33
C THR A 172 8.09 23.47 -11.21
N CYS A 173 7.14 22.73 -10.66
CA CYS A 173 5.93 22.35 -11.39
C CYS A 173 5.15 23.58 -11.89
N GLU A 174 5.08 24.63 -11.08
CA GLU A 174 4.40 25.87 -11.44
C GLU A 174 5.15 26.62 -12.56
N GLU A 175 6.47 26.79 -12.44
CA GLU A 175 7.29 27.41 -13.50
C GLU A 175 7.18 26.66 -14.82
N ARG A 176 7.10 25.32 -14.79
CA ARG A 176 6.97 24.50 -16.00
C ARG A 176 5.57 24.54 -16.61
N MET A 177 4.51 24.50 -15.79
CA MET A 177 3.15 24.71 -16.27
C MET A 177 3.01 26.09 -16.92
N LEU A 178 3.54 27.12 -16.26
CA LEU A 178 3.54 28.48 -16.81
C LEU A 178 4.30 28.51 -18.13
N TRP A 179 5.49 27.93 -18.21
CA TRP A 179 6.26 27.87 -19.46
C TRP A 179 5.49 27.18 -20.59
N LEU A 180 4.94 25.97 -20.36
CA LEU A 180 4.18 25.20 -21.37
C LEU A 180 2.91 25.93 -21.86
N THR A 181 2.28 26.72 -21.00
CA THR A 181 1.10 27.52 -21.36
C THR A 181 1.44 28.83 -22.06
N THR A 182 2.71 29.29 -21.99
CA THR A 182 3.16 30.48 -22.70
C THR A 182 3.61 30.15 -24.13
N PRO A 183 3.54 31.12 -25.07
CA PRO A 183 3.93 30.92 -26.46
C PRO A 183 5.31 30.27 -26.70
N PRO A 184 6.39 30.63 -25.98
CA PRO A 184 7.70 30.00 -26.20
C PRO A 184 7.77 28.54 -25.74
N GLY A 185 6.90 28.07 -24.84
CA GLY A 185 6.85 26.69 -24.36
C GLY A 185 5.83 25.79 -25.06
N GLY A 186 5.25 26.25 -26.17
CA GLY A 186 4.29 25.48 -26.97
C GLY A 186 2.85 25.96 -26.88
N GLY A 187 2.54 26.99 -26.08
CA GLY A 187 1.24 27.67 -26.05
C GLY A 187 0.07 26.73 -25.75
N MET A 188 0.32 25.70 -24.95
CA MET A 188 -0.66 24.65 -24.69
C MET A 188 -1.80 25.18 -23.82
N SER A 189 -2.99 24.62 -24.00
CA SER A 189 -4.03 24.80 -22.99
C SER A 189 -3.56 24.22 -21.65
N LEU A 190 -4.06 24.77 -20.55
CA LEU A 190 -3.74 24.30 -19.20
C LEU A 190 -3.94 22.78 -19.06
N GLU A 191 -5.00 22.24 -19.68
CA GLU A 191 -5.31 20.81 -19.65
C GLU A 191 -4.30 19.95 -20.44
N GLN A 192 -3.78 20.46 -21.56
CA GLN A 192 -2.73 19.79 -22.34
C GLN A 192 -1.40 19.81 -21.61
N ALA A 193 -1.02 20.95 -21.01
CA ALA A 193 0.19 21.07 -20.21
C ALA A 193 0.18 20.09 -19.02
N ARG A 194 -0.96 19.95 -18.33
CA ARG A 194 -1.16 18.96 -17.26
C ARG A 194 -0.94 17.54 -17.74
N ARG A 195 -1.56 17.15 -18.86
CA ARG A 195 -1.43 15.81 -19.43
C ARG A 195 0.01 15.49 -19.81
N GLN A 196 0.74 16.45 -20.38
CA GLN A 196 2.14 16.27 -20.74
C GLN A 196 3.04 16.07 -19.52
N ILE A 197 2.90 16.92 -18.50
CA ILE A 197 3.69 16.80 -17.25
C ILE A 197 3.48 15.42 -16.61
N VAL A 198 2.24 14.96 -16.52
CA VAL A 198 1.91 13.61 -15.97
C VAL A 198 2.49 12.48 -16.83
N SER A 199 2.60 12.67 -18.15
CA SER A 199 3.12 11.64 -19.05
C SER A 199 4.65 11.54 -19.06
N GLU A 200 5.35 12.65 -18.86
CA GLU A 200 6.82 12.70 -18.88
C GLU A 200 7.45 12.44 -17.51
N PHE A 201 6.70 12.67 -16.42
CA PHE A 201 7.17 12.54 -15.04
C PHE A 201 6.13 11.83 -14.14
N PRO A 202 5.97 10.49 -14.24
CA PRO A 202 5.04 9.70 -13.44
C PRO A 202 5.44 9.55 -11.96
#